data_AF-A0A352VMH0-F1
#
_entry.id   AF-A0A352VMH0-F1
#
_cell.length_a   1.000
_cell.length_b   1.000
_cell.length_c   1.000
_cell.angle_alpha   90.00
_cell.angle_beta   90.00
_cell.angle_gamma   90.00
#
_symmetry.space_group_name_H-M   'P 1'
#
loop_
_entity.id
_entity.type
_entity.pdbx_description
1 polymer ?
#
loop_
_entity_poly.entity_id
_entity_poly.type
_entity_poly.pdbx_seq_one_letter_code
_entity_poly.pdbx_strand_id
1 'polypeptide(L)' 'MGHCGGGEGPNSFDALTLIEEWVEQGRAPDRIVASRSRGGVVDRTRPLCPYPQLAVYTGSGSTDAAENFVCRLP' A
#
# COMPACT_ATOMS: atom_id res chain seq x y z
N MET A 1 0.99 8.86 -5.22
CA MET A 1 2.35 9.38 -5.00
C MET A 1 2.65 10.42 -6.08
N GLY A 2 3.32 11.52 -5.73
CA GLY A 2 3.87 12.45 -6.71
C GLY A 2 5.17 11.92 -7.33
N HIS A 3 6.12 12.80 -7.66
CA HIS A 3 7.45 12.37 -8.09
C HIS A 3 8.24 11.83 -6.89
N CYS A 4 8.29 10.50 -6.76
CA CYS A 4 8.98 9.72 -5.71
C CYS A 4 8.48 9.92 -4.27
N GLY A 5 7.75 10.99 -3.98
CA GLY A 5 7.20 11.30 -2.68
C GLY A 5 6.09 12.35 -2.77
N GLY A 6 5.53 12.72 -1.62
CA GLY A 6 4.43 13.67 -1.53
C GLY A 6 3.14 13.23 -2.25
N GLY A 7 2.23 14.19 -2.43
CA GLY A 7 0.91 14.00 -3.03
C GLY A 7 -0.17 13.55 -2.03
N GLU A 8 -1.42 13.55 -2.50
CA GLU A 8 -2.60 13.30 -1.66
C GLU A 8 -2.82 11.83 -1.27
N GLY A 9 -2.16 10.89 -1.95
CA GLY A 9 -2.29 9.46 -1.69
C GLY A 9 -1.24 8.93 -0.72
N PRO A 10 -1.45 7.73 -0.16
CA PRO A 10 -0.40 6.98 0.53
C PRO A 10 0.85 6.84 -0.35
N ASN A 11 2.00 7.22 0.20
CA ASN A 11 3.25 7.38 -0.54
C ASN A 11 4.49 6.92 0.24
N SER A 12 4.32 6.49 1.49
CA SER A 12 5.40 5.99 2.34
C SER A 12 5.21 4.48 2.52
N PHE A 13 6.27 3.71 2.28
CA PHE A 13 6.30 2.26 2.43
C PHE A 13 7.76 1.80 2.50
N ASP A 14 8.00 0.66 3.14
CA ASP A 14 9.33 0.07 3.27
C ASP A 14 9.63 -0.86 2.11
N ALA A 15 10.11 -0.30 1.00
CA ALA A 15 10.47 -1.09 -0.17
C ALA A 15 11.73 -1.94 0.05
N LEU A 16 12.63 -1.53 0.95
CA LEU A 16 13.92 -2.19 1.13
C LEU A 16 13.73 -3.55 1.78
N THR A 17 13.03 -3.59 2.92
CA THR A 17 12.73 -4.86 3.61
C THR A 17 11.96 -5.83 2.71
N LEU A 18 11.05 -5.32 1.88
CA LEU A 18 10.30 -6.16 0.95
C LEU A 18 11.17 -6.78 -0.14
N ILE A 19 12.16 -6.06 -0.65
CA ILE A 19 13.10 -6.61 -1.64
C ILE A 19 14.04 -7.62 -0.97
N GLU A 20 14.52 -7.36 0.25
CA GLU A 20 15.32 -8.29 1.02
C GLU A 20 14.56 -9.62 1.25
N GLU A 21 13.32 -9.56 1.76
CA GLU A 21 12.48 -10.73 1.96
C GLU A 21 12.20 -11.50 0.66
N TRP A 22 11.97 -10.78 -0.45
CA TRP A 22 11.74 -11.42 -1.74
C TRP A 22 13.00 -12.14 -2.23
N VAL A 23 14.13 -11.45 -2.27
CA VAL A 23 15.38 -11.99 -2.84
C VAL A 23 15.98 -13.09 -1.97
N GLU A 24 16.01 -12.88 -0.65
CA GLU A 24 16.73 -13.76 0.26
C GLU A 24 15.87 -14.91 0.79
N GLN A 25 14.55 -14.71 0.89
CA GLN A 25 13.63 -15.68 1.48
C GLN A 25 12.62 -16.24 0.48
N GLY A 26 12.63 -15.75 -0.77
CA GLY A 26 11.66 -16.15 -1.80
C GLY A 26 10.24 -15.66 -1.51
N ARG A 27 10.06 -14.66 -0.63
CA ARG A 27 8.76 -14.15 -0.22
C ARG A 27 8.37 -12.93 -1.05
N ALA A 28 7.86 -13.19 -2.26
CA ALA A 28 7.30 -12.12 -3.08
C ALA A 28 6.05 -11.51 -2.40
N PRO A 29 5.91 -10.18 -2.33
CA PRO A 29 4.74 -9.56 -1.72
C PRO A 29 3.52 -9.60 -2.65
N ASP A 30 2.41 -10.15 -2.16
CA ASP A 30 1.11 -10.09 -2.86
C ASP A 30 0.52 -8.67 -2.86
N ARG A 31 0.97 -7.80 -1.94
CA ARG A 31 0.64 -6.38 -1.83
C ARG A 31 1.64 -5.67 -0.92
N ILE A 32 1.76 -4.35 -1.07
CA ILE A 32 2.59 -3.49 -0.20
C ILE A 32 1.68 -2.49 0.51
N VAL A 33 1.68 -2.45 1.85
CA VAL A 33 0.88 -1.44 2.56
C VAL A 33 1.63 -0.10 2.55
N ALA A 34 1.04 0.90 1.89
CA ALA A 34 1.52 2.26 1.90
C ALA A 34 0.70 3.12 2.87
N SER A 35 1.36 4.11 3.48
CA SER A 35 0.74 5.09 4.37
C SER A 35 0.87 6.51 3.83
N ARG A 36 -0.08 7.36 4.23
CA ARG A 36 0.00 8.82 4.17
C ARG A 36 0.09 9.34 5.60
N SER A 37 1.00 10.27 5.83
CA SER A 37 1.13 10.96 7.12
C SER A 37 0.86 12.45 6.95
N ARG A 38 0.03 13.02 7.82
CA ARG A 38 -0.21 14.47 7.93
C ARG A 38 0.09 14.91 9.35
N GLY A 39 0.97 15.89 9.52
CA GLY A 39 1.39 16.36 10.86
C GLY A 39 2.04 15.28 11.71
N GLY A 40 2.74 14.32 11.10
CA GLY A 40 3.38 13.19 11.80
C GLY A 40 2.45 12.04 12.17
N VAL A 41 1.15 12.15 11.89
CA VAL A 41 0.15 11.11 12.16
C VAL A 41 -0.22 10.39 10.87
N VAL A 42 -0.19 9.06 10.89
CA VAL A 42 -0.71 8.24 9.79
C VAL A 42 -2.23 8.37 9.77
N ASP A 43 -2.76 8.99 8.72
CA ASP A 43 -4.19 9.28 8.59
C ASP A 43 -4.89 8.42 7.52
N ARG A 44 -4.11 7.73 6.67
CA ARG A 44 -4.63 6.85 5.63
C ARG A 44 -3.61 5.80 5.23
N THR A 45 -4.09 4.57 5.02
CA THR A 45 -3.32 3.46 4.44
C THR A 45 -4.03 2.85 3.24
N ARG A 46 -3.25 2.30 2.30
CA ARG A 46 -3.74 1.56 1.13
C ARG A 46 -2.79 0.43 0.75
N PRO A 47 -3.30 -0.72 0.29
CA PRO A 47 -2.46 -1.69 -0.39
C PRO A 47 -2.09 -1.16 -1.79
N LEU A 48 -0.80 -1.09 -2.10
CA LEU A 48 -0.29 -1.05 -3.46
C LEU A 48 -0.40 -2.47 -4.01
N CYS A 49 -1.04 -2.59 -5.16
CA CYS A 49 -1.35 -3.86 -5.78
C CYS A 49 -0.37 -4.15 -6.93
N PRO A 50 0.09 -5.40 -7.09
CA PRO A 50 0.85 -5.80 -8.26
C PRO A 50 0.03 -5.54 -9.52
N TYR A 51 0.64 -4.92 -10.54
CA TYR A 51 -0.03 -4.71 -11.82
C TYR A 51 -0.47 -6.04 -12.43
N PRO A 52 -1.69 -6.15 -13.02
CA PRO A 52 -2.68 -5.10 -13.29
C PRO A 52 -3.78 -4.94 -12.23
N GLN A 53 -3.59 -5.48 -11.02
CA GLN A 53 -4.60 -5.42 -9.97
C GLN A 53 -4.78 -4.01 -9.40
N LEU A 54 -5.97 -3.73 -8.89
CA LEU A 54 -6.38 -2.48 -8.25
C LEU A 54 -6.81 -2.72 -6.80
N ALA A 55 -6.61 -1.72 -5.95
CA ALA A 55 -7.12 -1.74 -4.58
C ALA A 55 -8.62 -1.46 -4.57
N VAL A 56 -9.43 -2.49 -4.33
CA VAL A 56 -10.89 -2.42 -4.31
C VAL A 56 -11.39 -2.44 -2.87
N TYR A 57 -12.23 -1.47 -2.51
CA TYR A 57 -12.86 -1.39 -1.20
C TYR A 57 -13.78 -2.60 -0.98
N THR A 58 -13.76 -3.19 0.20
CA THR A 58 -14.56 -4.38 0.54
C THR A 58 -16.04 -4.08 0.75
N GLY A 59 -16.42 -2.80 0.88
CA GLY A 59 -17.79 -2.34 1.07
C GLY A 59 -18.15 -2.02 2.53
N SER A 60 -17.27 -2.30 3.48
CA SER A 60 -17.47 -2.02 4.90
C SER A 60 -16.16 -1.63 5.60
N GLY A 61 -16.29 -0.95 6.75
CA GLY A 61 -15.16 -0.44 7.53
C GLY A 61 -14.75 0.98 7.15
N SER A 62 -13.61 1.43 7.68
CA SER A 62 -13.06 2.75 7.36
C SER A 62 -12.42 2.72 5.96
N THR A 63 -12.75 3.71 5.14
CA THR A 63 -12.05 3.93 3.87
C THR A 63 -10.65 4.51 4.08
N ASP A 64 -10.20 4.79 5.29
CA ASP A 64 -8.81 5.20 5.55
C ASP A 64 -7.90 4.02 5.92
N ALA A 65 -8.45 2.81 6.08
CA ALA A 65 -7.72 1.65 6.58
C ALA A 65 -7.50 0.59 5.48
N ALA A 66 -6.26 0.13 5.29
CA ALA A 66 -5.86 -0.78 4.21
C ALA A 66 -6.49 -2.17 4.31
N GLU A 67 -6.85 -2.62 5.51
CA GLU A 67 -7.53 -3.90 5.77
C GLU A 67 -8.91 -3.98 5.12
N ASN A 68 -9.54 -2.84 4.83
CA ASN A 68 -10.83 -2.77 4.14
C ASN A 68 -10.66 -2.70 2.61
N PHE A 69 -9.48 -3.01 2.09
CA PHE A 69 -9.18 -3.07 0.66
C PHE A 69 -8.52 -4.40 0.31
N VAL A 70 -8.85 -4.89 -0.88
CA VAL A 70 -8.26 -6.09 -1.46
C VAL A 70 -7.77 -5.82 -2.87
N CYS A 71 -6.63 -6.39 -3.23
CA CYS A 71 -6.14 -6.33 -4.60
C CYS A 71 -6.96 -7.30 -5.47
N ARG A 72 -7.57 -6.79 -6.53
CA ARG A 72 -8.35 -7.58 -7.50
C ARG A 72 -8.08 -7.08 -8.91
N LEU A 73 -8.26 -7.94 -9.90
CA LEU A 73 -8.30 -7.49 -11.29
C LEU A 73 -9.44 -6.46 -11.48
N PRO A 74 -9.27 -5.49 -12.40
CA PRO A 74 -10.29 -4.49 -12.71
C PRO A 74 -11.64 -5.08 -13.08
#